data_AF-A0A0S4VAI3-F1
#
_entry.id   AF-A0A0S4VAI3-F1
#
_cell.length_a   1.000
_cell.length_b   1.000
_cell.length_c   1.000
_cell.angle_alpha   90.00
_cell.angle_beta   90.00
_cell.angle_gamma   90.00
#
_symmetry.space_group_name_H-M   'P 1'
#
loop_
_entity.id
_entity.type
_entity.pdbx_description
1 polymer ?
#
loop_
_entity_poly.entity_id
_entity_poly.type
_entity_poly.pdbx_seq_one_letter_code
_entity_poly.pdbx_strand_id
1 'polypeptide(L)'
;MIDAASITRERLLDALARDAIEPAFQCLVDLRDHDLKGFEVLSRWTEADLGEVPPTVFIPVAERHGLIDMLLVRVLSKACRAAAAWDGSFFLAFNLSPQQLQNAGLFSLIRAAAEAGRFPLERLQMEITESALVGDIGVAAALVGELKRAGIRIALDDFGIGFSNLERLHAFAFDKIKIDASFVQNMEGDRDSRKIVASIIGLGQSLGVDVVAEGVETRAQADILRGLGCGLGQGWLFGYPVPAPDAAAALRRGFGKPAPAEALSEASPFQRLHQLEALYRHAPVALCFVDGAERCVSANNRFLEILACAGSQFIGRRLADMACCKARLRGLQAAVRDIAQGRSPAPVEIEGQGETCYLAFVQPVHDEVGERIGTSIIMIDVTEQRRAERAIRESEEHFRCASELSPDIAWAARPDGTVNYMGPTFGAARNMSVEDRIEAWYGTLHPEDGVRVRQEWLAWLPSGQPFETTFRIKWPDGSWHWVNSRARPHHGADGAIDRWYGLIVDITGRKALEHRIAVLERQLDGYRRHA
;
A
#
# COMPACT_ATOMS: atom_id res chain seq x y z
N MET A 1 -3.54 5.69 51.07
CA MET A 1 -3.41 4.36 50.40
C MET A 1 -3.41 3.31 51.49
N ILE A 2 -4.27 2.31 51.36
CA ILE A 2 -4.31 1.15 52.27
C ILE A 2 -3.04 0.34 52.02
N ASP A 3 -2.22 0.14 53.06
CA ASP A 3 -0.98 -0.64 52.96
C ASP A 3 -1.24 -2.13 53.21
N ALA A 4 -0.46 -3.02 52.60
CA ALA A 4 -0.53 -4.46 52.81
C ALA A 4 -0.35 -4.87 54.28
N ALA A 5 0.31 -4.03 55.08
CA ALA A 5 0.44 -4.22 56.54
C ALA A 5 -0.88 -4.02 57.32
N SER A 6 -1.87 -3.35 56.74
CA SER A 6 -3.17 -3.07 57.40
C SER A 6 -4.19 -4.20 57.24
N ILE A 7 -3.95 -5.14 56.32
CA ILE A 7 -4.82 -6.30 56.08
C ILE A 7 -4.23 -7.53 56.77
N THR A 8 -4.87 -7.98 57.86
CA THR A 8 -4.47 -9.20 58.59
C THR A 8 -5.14 -10.45 58.02
N ARG A 9 -4.54 -11.62 58.31
CA ARG A 9 -5.11 -12.93 57.98
C ARG A 9 -6.53 -13.10 58.53
N GLU A 10 -6.76 -12.71 59.79
CA GLU A 10 -8.05 -12.85 60.47
C GLU A 10 -9.13 -12.01 59.78
N ARG A 11 -8.79 -10.78 59.38
CA ARG A 11 -9.71 -9.88 58.67
C ARG A 11 -10.09 -10.43 57.30
N LEU A 12 -9.13 -10.96 56.54
CA LEU A 12 -9.40 -11.56 55.24
C LEU A 12 -10.23 -12.85 55.38
N LEU A 13 -9.96 -13.68 56.38
CA LEU A 13 -10.78 -14.86 56.69
C LEU A 13 -12.22 -14.49 57.04
N ASP A 14 -12.41 -13.48 57.86
CA ASP A 14 -13.74 -12.97 58.23
C ASP A 14 -14.48 -12.42 57.00
N ALA A 15 -13.79 -11.66 56.13
CA ALA A 15 -14.36 -11.19 54.87
C ALA A 15 -14.79 -12.35 53.94
N LEU A 16 -13.99 -13.41 53.84
CA LEU A 16 -14.32 -14.62 53.07
C LEU A 16 -15.48 -15.41 53.69
N ALA A 17 -15.61 -15.40 55.03
CA ALA A 17 -16.70 -16.05 55.74
C ALA A 17 -18.02 -15.28 55.60
N ARG A 18 -17.97 -13.95 55.57
CA ARG A 18 -19.11 -13.05 55.37
C ARG A 18 -19.46 -12.80 53.90
N ASP A 19 -18.77 -13.47 52.96
CA ASP A 19 -18.96 -13.27 51.52
C ASP A 19 -18.79 -11.79 51.11
N ALA A 20 -17.87 -11.04 51.72
CA ALA A 20 -17.68 -9.60 51.44
C ALA A 20 -16.88 -9.29 50.16
N ILE A 21 -16.24 -10.31 49.57
CA ILE A 21 -15.50 -10.18 48.31
C ILE A 21 -16.43 -10.56 47.16
N GLU A 22 -16.62 -9.63 46.23
CA GLU A 22 -17.56 -9.74 45.10
C GLU A 22 -16.82 -9.80 43.76
N PRO A 23 -17.37 -10.54 42.77
CA PRO A 23 -16.85 -10.54 41.42
C PRO A 23 -17.30 -9.29 40.65
N ALA A 24 -16.34 -8.61 40.03
CA ALA A 24 -16.58 -7.65 38.96
C ALA A 24 -16.19 -8.28 37.62
N PHE A 25 -16.91 -7.92 36.55
CA PHE A 25 -16.78 -8.50 35.23
C PHE A 25 -16.28 -7.43 34.27
N GLN A 26 -15.10 -7.62 33.71
CA GLN A 26 -14.56 -6.74 32.68
C GLN A 26 -14.77 -7.37 31.30
N CYS A 27 -15.32 -6.62 30.36
CA CYS A 27 -15.64 -7.14 29.03
C CYS A 27 -14.38 -7.40 28.22
N LEU A 28 -14.39 -8.51 27.49
CA LEU A 28 -13.39 -8.85 26.49
C LEU A 28 -14.08 -8.97 25.13
N VAL A 29 -13.65 -8.13 24.18
CA VAL A 29 -14.34 -7.92 22.91
C VAL A 29 -13.46 -8.28 21.73
N ASP A 30 -14.07 -8.66 20.62
CA ASP A 30 -13.38 -8.81 19.34
C ASP A 30 -13.21 -7.44 18.67
N LEU A 31 -11.97 -7.08 18.37
CA LEU A 31 -11.63 -5.76 17.83
C LEU A 31 -12.11 -5.55 16.39
N ARG A 32 -12.54 -6.62 15.69
CA ARG A 32 -12.96 -6.55 14.28
C ARG A 32 -14.45 -6.25 14.15
N ASP A 33 -15.28 -6.92 14.95
CA ASP A 33 -16.74 -6.81 14.88
C ASP A 33 -17.37 -6.20 16.15
N HIS A 34 -16.56 -5.93 17.18
CA HIS A 34 -16.98 -5.45 18.51
C HIS A 34 -17.96 -6.41 19.22
N ASP A 35 -17.91 -7.69 18.90
CA ASP A 35 -18.70 -8.70 19.58
C ASP A 35 -18.09 -9.05 20.95
N LEU A 36 -18.94 -9.19 21.96
CA LEU A 36 -18.50 -9.53 23.32
C LEU A 36 -18.22 -11.03 23.38
N LYS A 37 -16.95 -11.42 23.63
CA LYS A 37 -16.53 -12.83 23.66
C LYS A 37 -16.49 -13.43 25.06
N GLY A 38 -16.20 -12.62 26.08
CA GLY A 38 -16.15 -13.10 27.46
C GLY A 38 -15.99 -11.98 28.47
N PHE A 39 -15.80 -12.40 29.72
CA PHE A 39 -15.49 -11.50 30.82
C PHE A 39 -14.28 -12.00 31.60
N GLU A 40 -13.38 -11.09 31.94
CA GLU A 40 -12.42 -11.33 33.02
C GLU A 40 -13.09 -11.04 34.37
N VAL A 41 -12.99 -11.99 35.29
CA VAL A 41 -13.59 -11.88 36.63
C VAL A 41 -12.52 -11.39 37.60
N LEU A 42 -12.72 -10.16 38.08
CA LEU A 42 -11.83 -9.48 39.01
C LEU A 42 -12.43 -9.46 40.40
N SER A 43 -11.61 -9.76 41.40
CA SER A 43 -12.03 -9.67 42.80
C SER A 43 -12.14 -8.20 43.23
N ARG A 44 -13.24 -7.85 43.90
CA ARG A 44 -13.45 -6.54 44.53
C ARG A 44 -13.83 -6.72 45.98
N TRP A 45 -13.12 -6.05 46.87
CA TRP A 45 -13.35 -6.12 48.31
C TRP A 45 -13.59 -4.72 48.85
N THR A 46 -14.70 -4.54 49.55
CA THR A 46 -15.02 -3.29 50.25
C THR A 46 -15.25 -3.60 51.73
N GLU A 47 -14.53 -2.92 52.60
CA GLU A 47 -14.71 -2.99 54.05
C GLU A 47 -15.36 -1.71 54.59
N ALA A 48 -16.14 -1.86 55.66
CA ALA A 48 -16.90 -0.75 56.23
C ALA A 48 -16.01 0.37 56.82
N ASP A 49 -14.85 0.00 57.38
CA ASP A 49 -13.90 0.92 58.00
C ASP A 49 -12.78 1.39 57.06
N LEU A 50 -12.44 0.60 56.04
CA LEU A 50 -11.33 0.87 55.11
C LEU A 50 -11.77 1.36 53.73
N GLY A 51 -13.04 1.19 53.35
CA GLY A 51 -13.51 1.44 51.99
C GLY A 51 -13.05 0.36 51.01
N GLU A 52 -12.82 0.72 49.76
CA GLU A 52 -12.35 -0.21 48.72
C GLU A 52 -10.91 -0.67 49.00
N VAL A 53 -10.73 -1.99 49.13
CA VAL A 53 -9.43 -2.64 49.33
C VAL A 53 -8.98 -3.24 47.99
N PRO A 54 -7.92 -2.73 47.36
CA PRO A 54 -7.52 -3.18 46.03
C PRO A 54 -6.90 -4.60 46.04
N PRO A 55 -7.07 -5.39 44.96
CA PRO A 55 -6.50 -6.74 44.83
C PRO A 55 -4.99 -6.80 45.05
N THR A 56 -4.25 -5.78 44.61
CA THR A 56 -2.80 -5.65 44.81
C THR A 56 -2.39 -5.65 46.29
N VAL A 57 -3.32 -5.37 47.20
CA VAL A 57 -3.09 -5.38 48.66
C VAL A 57 -3.48 -6.72 49.28
N PHE A 58 -4.67 -7.26 48.98
CA PHE A 58 -5.18 -8.45 49.68
C PHE A 58 -4.83 -9.79 49.02
N ILE A 59 -4.56 -9.84 47.70
CA ILE A 59 -4.14 -11.08 47.03
C ILE A 59 -2.79 -11.58 47.57
N PRO A 60 -1.74 -10.74 47.74
CA PRO A 60 -0.49 -11.19 48.35
C PRO A 60 -0.66 -11.69 49.79
N VAL A 61 -1.61 -11.13 50.55
CA VAL A 61 -1.94 -11.60 51.91
C VAL A 61 -2.63 -12.97 51.83
N ALA A 62 -3.54 -13.17 50.88
CA ALA A 62 -4.20 -14.45 50.65
C ALA A 62 -3.19 -15.56 50.30
N GLU A 63 -2.23 -15.26 49.44
CA GLU A 63 -1.15 -16.18 49.07
C GLU A 63 -0.27 -16.56 50.26
N ARG A 64 0.28 -15.56 50.97
CA ARG A 64 1.17 -15.79 52.13
C ARG A 64 0.53 -16.64 53.24
N HIS A 65 -0.79 -16.61 53.35
CA HIS A 65 -1.52 -17.32 54.39
C HIS A 65 -2.32 -18.54 53.89
N GLY A 66 -2.13 -18.96 52.63
CA GLY A 66 -2.79 -20.14 52.06
C GLY A 66 -4.31 -20.00 51.92
N LEU A 67 -4.81 -18.76 51.80
CA LEU A 67 -6.24 -18.45 51.63
C LEU A 67 -6.65 -18.28 50.16
N ILE A 68 -5.68 -18.29 49.24
CA ILE A 68 -5.92 -18.01 47.82
C ILE A 68 -6.87 -19.01 47.15
N ASP A 69 -6.81 -20.29 47.52
CA ASP A 69 -7.74 -21.32 47.03
C ASP A 69 -9.17 -21.09 47.53
N MET A 70 -9.32 -20.66 48.79
CA MET A 70 -10.63 -20.33 49.37
C MET A 70 -11.23 -19.10 48.68
N LEU A 71 -10.42 -18.08 48.41
CA LEU A 71 -10.81 -16.90 47.65
C LEU A 71 -11.28 -17.29 46.25
N LEU A 72 -10.49 -18.08 45.51
CA LEU A 72 -10.83 -18.53 44.16
C LEU A 72 -12.16 -19.27 44.14
N VAL A 73 -12.36 -20.24 45.03
CA VAL A 73 -13.61 -21.02 45.11
C VAL A 73 -14.82 -20.14 45.37
N ARG A 74 -14.71 -19.14 46.27
CA ARG A 74 -15.79 -18.20 46.58
C ARG A 74 -16.14 -17.32 45.40
N VAL A 75 -15.14 -16.67 44.81
CA VAL A 75 -15.32 -15.75 43.67
C VAL A 75 -15.83 -16.51 42.45
N LEU A 76 -15.27 -17.69 42.14
CA LEU A 76 -15.68 -18.54 41.04
C LEU A 76 -17.13 -19.00 41.19
N SER A 77 -17.51 -19.52 42.35
CA SER A 77 -18.90 -19.96 42.63
C SER A 77 -19.90 -18.81 42.49
N LYS A 78 -19.58 -17.62 43.04
CA LYS A 78 -20.44 -16.42 42.92
C LYS A 78 -20.58 -15.97 41.46
N ALA A 79 -19.46 -15.86 40.74
CA ALA A 79 -19.45 -15.41 39.35
C ALA A 79 -20.19 -16.39 38.43
N CYS A 80 -19.94 -17.69 38.58
CA CYS A 80 -20.63 -18.75 37.83
C CYS A 80 -22.14 -18.70 38.08
N ARG A 81 -22.56 -18.58 39.34
CA ARG A 81 -23.98 -18.48 39.72
C ARG A 81 -24.65 -17.25 39.13
N ALA A 82 -23.97 -16.11 39.15
CA ALA A 82 -24.48 -14.87 38.58
C ALA A 82 -24.64 -14.98 37.05
N ALA A 83 -23.68 -15.60 36.38
CA ALA A 83 -23.63 -15.73 34.93
C ALA A 83 -24.43 -16.90 34.36
N ALA A 84 -24.85 -17.87 35.19
CA ALA A 84 -25.57 -19.07 34.74
C ALA A 84 -26.91 -18.76 34.04
N ALA A 85 -27.53 -17.62 34.37
CA ALA A 85 -28.79 -17.18 33.77
C ALA A 85 -28.60 -16.24 32.56
N TRP A 86 -27.36 -15.95 32.14
CA TRP A 86 -27.10 -15.03 31.04
C TRP A 86 -27.14 -15.77 29.70
N ASP A 87 -27.86 -15.20 28.73
CA ASP A 87 -27.96 -15.74 27.38
C ASP A 87 -26.68 -15.50 26.57
N GLY A 88 -26.35 -16.44 25.67
CA GLY A 88 -25.22 -16.31 24.75
C GLY A 88 -24.02 -17.19 25.08
N SER A 89 -23.07 -17.25 24.14
CA SER A 89 -21.85 -18.05 24.22
C SER A 89 -20.66 -17.18 24.61
N PHE A 90 -20.50 -16.93 25.91
CA PHE A 90 -19.38 -16.17 26.47
C PHE A 90 -18.56 -17.02 27.45
N PHE A 91 -17.27 -16.72 27.61
CA PHE A 91 -16.43 -17.35 28.64
C PHE A 91 -16.26 -16.47 29.89
N LEU A 92 -15.90 -17.08 31.01
CA LEU A 92 -15.43 -16.38 32.22
C LEU A 92 -13.97 -16.72 32.48
N ALA A 93 -13.12 -15.70 32.56
CA ALA A 93 -11.70 -15.84 32.86
C ALA A 93 -11.40 -15.56 34.34
N PHE A 94 -10.55 -16.37 34.95
CA PHE A 94 -10.12 -16.23 36.34
C PHE A 94 -8.61 -16.32 36.43
N ASN A 95 -8.02 -15.42 37.22
CA ASN A 95 -6.60 -15.40 37.52
C ASN A 95 -6.22 -16.52 38.49
N LEU A 96 -5.19 -17.29 38.15
CA LEU A 96 -4.57 -18.30 39.00
C LEU A 96 -3.20 -17.83 39.46
N SER A 97 -2.93 -17.94 40.76
CA SER A 97 -1.62 -17.60 41.28
C SER A 97 -0.59 -18.71 41.06
N PRO A 98 0.72 -18.37 40.97
CA PRO A 98 1.79 -19.37 40.81
C PRO A 98 1.78 -20.47 41.88
N GLN A 99 1.38 -20.15 43.12
CA GLN A 99 1.33 -21.11 44.22
C GLN A 99 0.22 -22.14 44.04
N GLN A 100 -0.90 -21.75 43.41
CA GLN A 100 -2.04 -22.63 43.16
C GLN A 100 -1.71 -23.71 42.13
N LEU A 101 -0.78 -23.43 41.20
CA LEU A 101 -0.34 -24.43 40.22
C LEU A 101 0.40 -25.62 40.84
N GLN A 102 0.86 -25.48 42.08
CA GLN A 102 1.48 -26.57 42.84
C GLN A 102 0.47 -27.41 43.61
N ASN A 103 -0.82 -27.03 43.63
CA ASN A 103 -1.88 -27.76 44.32
C ASN A 103 -2.55 -28.78 43.38
N ALA A 104 -2.19 -30.05 43.54
CA ALA A 104 -2.79 -31.16 42.78
C ALA A 104 -4.31 -31.32 43.00
N GLY A 105 -4.88 -30.76 44.07
CA GLY A 105 -6.31 -30.78 44.34
C GLY A 105 -7.09 -29.63 43.68
N LEU A 106 -6.42 -28.66 43.06
CA LEU A 106 -7.05 -27.43 42.57
C LEU A 106 -8.13 -27.69 41.53
N PHE A 107 -7.91 -28.62 40.59
CA PHE A 107 -8.91 -28.96 39.57
C PHE A 107 -10.23 -29.41 40.20
N SER A 108 -10.17 -30.23 41.25
CA SER A 108 -11.38 -30.70 41.94
C SER A 108 -12.14 -29.55 42.62
N LEU A 109 -11.42 -28.56 43.16
CA LEU A 109 -12.01 -27.35 43.74
C LEU A 109 -12.68 -26.48 42.68
N ILE A 110 -12.00 -26.22 41.56
CA ILE A 110 -12.54 -25.45 40.42
C ILE A 110 -13.81 -26.12 39.88
N ARG A 111 -13.77 -27.44 39.66
CA ARG A 111 -14.92 -28.21 39.18
C ARG A 111 -16.10 -28.09 40.13
N ALA A 112 -15.90 -28.34 41.42
CA ALA A 112 -16.97 -28.27 42.41
C ALA A 112 -17.59 -26.85 42.51
N ALA A 113 -16.76 -25.80 42.42
CA ALA A 113 -17.23 -24.42 42.44
C ALA A 113 -18.05 -24.07 41.18
N ALA A 114 -17.61 -24.51 40.00
CA ALA A 114 -18.34 -24.31 38.74
C ALA A 114 -19.68 -25.07 38.72
N GLU A 115 -19.69 -26.33 39.18
CA GLU A 115 -20.90 -27.15 39.33
C GLU A 115 -21.90 -26.51 40.31
N ALA A 116 -21.42 -26.01 41.45
CA ALA A 116 -22.25 -25.30 42.42
C ALA A 116 -22.82 -23.98 41.88
N GLY A 117 -22.10 -23.35 40.96
CA GLY A 117 -22.54 -22.18 40.20
C GLY A 117 -23.37 -22.49 38.96
N ARG A 118 -23.51 -23.78 38.59
CA ARG A 118 -24.21 -24.25 37.38
C ARG A 118 -23.67 -23.65 36.08
N PHE A 119 -22.35 -23.50 35.99
CA PHE A 119 -21.69 -22.96 34.79
C PHE A 119 -20.83 -24.04 34.10
N PRO A 120 -20.89 -24.20 32.77
CA PRO A 120 -20.12 -25.22 32.04
C PRO A 120 -18.60 -24.99 32.15
N LEU A 121 -17.83 -26.06 32.36
CA LEU A 121 -16.37 -25.98 32.46
C LEU A 121 -15.73 -25.53 31.15
N GLU A 122 -16.32 -25.88 30.02
CA GLU A 122 -15.84 -25.54 28.67
C GLU A 122 -15.91 -24.04 28.37
N ARG A 123 -16.65 -23.30 29.21
CA ARG A 123 -16.78 -21.84 29.16
C ARG A 123 -15.89 -21.13 30.19
N LEU A 124 -15.07 -21.87 30.94
CA LEU A 124 -14.09 -21.30 31.84
C LEU A 124 -12.74 -21.13 31.14
N GLN A 125 -12.07 -20.04 31.49
CA GLN A 125 -10.69 -19.77 31.13
C GLN A 125 -9.89 -19.50 32.42
N MET A 126 -8.70 -20.08 32.52
CA MET A 126 -7.77 -19.81 33.62
C MET A 126 -6.59 -19.03 33.08
N GLU A 127 -6.26 -17.93 33.76
CA GLU A 127 -5.17 -17.04 33.38
C GLU A 127 -4.00 -17.26 34.33
N ILE A 128 -2.82 -17.45 33.77
CA ILE A 128 -1.62 -17.79 34.50
C ILE A 128 -0.56 -16.78 34.11
N THR A 129 0.11 -16.17 35.09
CA THR A 129 1.18 -15.21 34.80
C THR A 129 2.42 -15.90 34.24
N GLU A 130 3.20 -15.16 33.46
CA GLU A 130 4.49 -15.61 32.93
C GLU A 130 5.44 -16.18 34.01
N SER A 131 5.47 -15.54 35.18
CA SER A 131 6.32 -15.97 36.31
C SER A 131 5.94 -17.33 36.88
N ALA A 132 4.68 -17.75 36.73
CA ALA A 132 4.22 -19.06 37.17
C ALA A 132 4.92 -20.21 36.41
N LEU A 133 5.47 -19.92 35.23
CA LEU A 133 6.21 -20.88 34.39
C LEU A 133 7.66 -21.10 34.85
N VAL A 134 8.12 -20.37 35.86
CA VAL A 134 9.51 -20.45 36.37
C VAL A 134 9.70 -21.61 37.37
N GLY A 135 8.63 -22.12 37.98
CA GLY A 135 8.64 -23.19 39.01
C GLY A 135 8.73 -24.63 38.49
N ASP A 136 8.22 -25.60 39.28
CA ASP A 136 8.18 -27.02 38.88
C ASP A 136 7.19 -27.22 37.71
N ILE A 137 7.76 -27.29 36.51
CA ILE A 137 7.04 -27.42 35.25
C ILE A 137 6.22 -28.71 35.21
N GLY A 138 6.68 -29.79 35.86
CA GLY A 138 6.01 -31.10 35.80
C GLY A 138 4.65 -31.06 36.48
N VAL A 139 4.59 -30.53 37.71
CA VAL A 139 3.35 -30.40 38.49
C VAL A 139 2.38 -29.42 37.82
N ALA A 140 2.88 -28.26 37.40
CA ALA A 140 2.06 -27.24 36.74
C ALA A 140 1.49 -27.76 35.40
N ALA A 141 2.30 -28.44 34.58
CA ALA A 141 1.86 -28.99 33.31
C ALA A 141 0.83 -30.11 33.48
N ALA A 142 0.95 -30.92 34.54
CA ALA A 142 -0.04 -31.95 34.87
C ALA A 142 -1.41 -31.34 35.21
N LEU A 143 -1.44 -30.31 36.06
CA LEU A 143 -2.67 -29.58 36.40
C LEU A 143 -3.27 -28.88 35.18
N VAL A 144 -2.44 -28.19 34.38
CA VAL A 144 -2.89 -27.57 33.13
C VAL A 144 -3.47 -28.61 32.17
N GLY A 145 -2.84 -29.79 32.07
CA GLY A 145 -3.36 -30.91 31.29
C GLY A 145 -4.68 -31.48 31.82
N GLU A 146 -4.92 -31.46 33.14
CA GLU A 146 -6.21 -31.79 33.73
C GLU A 146 -7.30 -30.77 33.38
N LEU A 147 -6.99 -29.48 33.55
CA LEU A 147 -7.90 -28.38 33.21
C LEU A 147 -8.31 -28.45 31.72
N LYS A 148 -7.34 -28.60 30.82
CA LYS A 148 -7.61 -28.71 29.37
C LYS A 148 -8.41 -29.95 29.00
N ARG A 149 -8.16 -31.11 29.63
CA ARG A 149 -8.96 -32.33 29.39
C ARG A 149 -10.42 -32.17 29.82
N ALA A 150 -10.70 -31.29 30.78
CA ALA A 150 -12.04 -30.91 31.19
C ALA A 150 -12.66 -29.81 30.32
N GLY A 151 -11.97 -29.34 29.27
CA GLY A 151 -12.42 -28.29 28.36
C GLY A 151 -12.13 -26.86 28.82
N ILE A 152 -11.47 -26.68 29.96
CA ILE A 152 -11.10 -25.34 30.47
C ILE A 152 -9.94 -24.80 29.63
N ARG A 153 -10.08 -23.58 29.13
CA ARG A 153 -9.04 -22.91 28.34
C ARG A 153 -7.98 -22.28 29.25
N ILE A 154 -6.75 -22.19 28.76
CA ILE A 154 -5.63 -21.58 29.49
C ILE A 154 -5.11 -20.38 28.72
N ALA A 155 -5.03 -19.24 29.40
CA ALA A 155 -4.40 -18.02 28.89
C ALA A 155 -3.12 -17.73 29.66
N LEU A 156 -2.12 -17.24 28.93
CA LEU A 156 -0.91 -16.68 29.51
C LEU A 156 -1.09 -15.18 29.69
N ASP A 157 -0.93 -14.72 30.93
CA ASP A 157 -1.06 -13.33 31.33
C ASP A 157 0.30 -12.65 31.51
N ASP A 158 0.30 -11.31 31.42
CA ASP A 158 1.48 -10.45 31.55
C ASP A 158 2.64 -10.88 30.64
N PHE A 159 2.37 -11.24 29.38
CA PHE A 159 3.43 -11.72 28.50
C PHE A 159 4.35 -10.58 28.04
N GLY A 160 5.66 -10.71 28.28
CA GLY A 160 6.68 -9.78 27.81
C GLY A 160 7.31 -8.89 28.89
N ILE A 161 6.85 -8.99 30.15
CA ILE A 161 7.51 -8.36 31.31
C ILE A 161 8.55 -9.28 31.96
N GLY A 162 8.57 -10.57 31.60
CA GLY A 162 9.49 -11.59 32.14
C GLY A 162 10.51 -12.12 31.14
N PHE A 163 11.30 -13.12 31.59
CA PHE A 163 12.31 -13.82 30.80
C PHE A 163 11.83 -15.22 30.42
N SER A 164 10.72 -15.37 29.69
CA SER A 164 10.30 -16.69 29.20
C SER A 164 11.16 -17.19 28.06
N ASN A 165 11.62 -18.44 28.20
CA ASN A 165 12.16 -19.21 27.09
C ASN A 165 10.98 -19.71 26.23
N LEU A 166 11.05 -19.52 24.91
CA LEU A 166 10.07 -20.00 23.91
C LEU A 166 9.75 -21.49 24.06
N GLU A 167 10.70 -22.29 24.54
CA GLU A 167 10.50 -23.72 24.84
C GLU A 167 9.40 -23.96 25.88
N ARG A 168 9.28 -23.07 26.88
CA ARG A 168 8.27 -23.18 27.95
C ARG A 168 6.87 -22.86 27.46
N LEU A 169 6.74 -21.90 26.55
CA LEU A 169 5.46 -21.56 25.91
C LEU A 169 4.85 -22.77 25.19
N HIS A 170 5.69 -23.57 24.53
CA HIS A 170 5.24 -24.76 23.81
C HIS A 170 4.79 -25.88 24.77
N ALA A 171 5.34 -25.97 25.98
CA ALA A 171 5.07 -27.07 26.91
C ALA A 171 3.63 -27.07 27.49
N PHE A 172 3.02 -25.90 27.67
CA PHE A 172 1.73 -25.75 28.36
C PHE A 172 0.52 -25.69 27.40
N ALA A 173 0.77 -25.71 26.08
CA ALA A 173 -0.26 -25.66 25.04
C ALA A 173 -1.32 -24.57 25.31
N PHE A 174 -0.89 -23.32 25.48
CA PHE A 174 -1.80 -22.21 25.75
C PHE A 174 -2.82 -22.01 24.63
N ASP A 175 -4.03 -21.60 24.98
CA ASP A 175 -5.06 -21.23 24.01
C ASP A 175 -5.00 -19.74 23.66
N LYS A 176 -4.40 -18.93 24.54
CA LYS A 176 -4.41 -17.47 24.46
C LYS A 176 -3.18 -16.83 25.12
N ILE A 177 -2.74 -15.70 24.60
CA ILE A 177 -1.70 -14.83 25.17
C ILE A 177 -2.29 -13.44 25.38
N LYS A 178 -2.12 -12.86 26.57
CA LYS A 178 -2.49 -11.48 26.88
C LYS A 178 -1.24 -10.59 26.82
N ILE A 179 -1.36 -9.48 26.10
CA ILE A 179 -0.35 -8.43 26.01
C ILE A 179 -0.60 -7.49 27.18
N ASP A 180 0.44 -7.27 28.00
CA ASP A 180 0.37 -6.39 29.14
C ASP A 180 -0.04 -4.95 28.76
N ALA A 181 -0.84 -4.34 29.63
CA ALA A 181 -1.42 -3.02 29.42
C ALA A 181 -0.36 -1.92 29.26
N SER A 182 0.81 -2.04 29.87
CA SER A 182 1.86 -1.01 29.78
C SER A 182 2.40 -0.87 28.36
N PHE A 183 2.48 -1.96 27.58
CA PHE A 183 2.90 -1.89 26.19
C PHE A 183 1.81 -1.26 25.32
N VAL A 184 0.55 -1.66 25.52
CA VAL A 184 -0.60 -1.16 24.75
C VAL A 184 -0.84 0.32 24.99
N GLN A 185 -0.75 0.78 26.23
CA GLN A 185 -0.93 2.18 26.59
C GLN A 185 0.13 3.09 25.97
N ASN A 186 1.37 2.60 25.84
CA ASN A 186 2.49 3.40 25.32
C ASN A 186 2.66 3.30 23.81
N MET A 187 2.02 2.34 23.13
CA MET A 187 2.31 2.03 21.72
C MET A 187 1.99 3.19 20.75
N GLU A 188 1.05 4.08 21.04
CA GLU A 188 0.80 5.23 20.14
C GLU A 188 2.04 6.14 19.99
N GLY A 189 2.79 6.35 21.07
CA GLY A 189 3.93 7.27 21.12
C GLY A 189 5.30 6.60 21.19
N ASP A 190 5.37 5.36 21.66
CA ASP A 190 6.62 4.60 21.80
C ASP A 190 6.74 3.50 20.74
N ARG A 191 7.77 3.65 19.89
CA ARG A 191 8.07 2.71 18.83
C ARG A 191 8.51 1.35 19.37
N ASP A 192 9.22 1.29 20.50
CA ASP A 192 9.71 0.01 21.03
C ASP A 192 8.57 -0.80 21.63
N SER A 193 7.65 -0.16 22.38
CA SER A 193 6.38 -0.78 22.79
C SER A 193 5.58 -1.30 21.60
N ARG A 194 5.45 -0.54 20.49
CA ARG A 194 4.80 -1.04 19.25
C ARG A 194 5.45 -2.28 18.67
N LYS A 195 6.78 -2.33 18.61
CA LYS A 195 7.50 -3.51 18.10
C LYS A 195 7.27 -4.72 18.99
N ILE A 196 7.22 -4.54 20.31
CA ILE A 196 6.92 -5.62 21.26
C ILE A 196 5.51 -6.14 21.02
N VAL A 197 4.50 -5.26 20.96
CA VAL A 197 3.10 -5.60 20.64
C VAL A 197 3.02 -6.38 19.32
N ALA A 198 3.61 -5.86 18.25
CA ALA A 198 3.62 -6.52 16.93
C ALA A 198 4.31 -7.90 16.96
N SER A 199 5.39 -8.04 17.74
CA SER A 199 6.12 -9.30 17.89
C SER A 199 5.30 -10.34 18.64
N ILE A 200 4.58 -9.95 19.69
CA ILE A 200 3.69 -10.84 20.45
C ILE A 200 2.52 -11.30 19.56
N ILE A 201 1.93 -10.39 18.78
CA ILE A 201 0.87 -10.73 17.82
C ILE A 201 1.38 -11.73 16.78
N GLY A 202 2.55 -11.48 16.19
CA GLY A 202 3.17 -12.39 15.22
C GLY A 202 3.53 -13.76 15.80
N LEU A 203 3.96 -13.80 17.07
CA LEU A 203 4.19 -15.05 17.80
C LEU A 203 2.88 -15.83 17.99
N GLY A 204 1.83 -15.15 18.43
CA GLY A 204 0.51 -15.77 18.61
C GLY A 204 -0.02 -16.40 17.33
N GLN A 205 0.09 -15.66 16.21
CA GLN A 205 -0.27 -16.16 14.88
C GLN A 205 0.56 -17.38 14.46
N SER A 206 1.87 -17.39 14.75
CA SER A 206 2.76 -18.50 14.40
C SER A 206 2.47 -19.77 15.21
N LEU A 207 2.05 -19.62 16.46
CA LEU A 207 1.67 -20.72 17.35
C LEU A 207 0.20 -21.15 17.19
N GLY A 208 -0.62 -20.36 16.46
CA GLY A 208 -2.05 -20.58 16.32
C GLY A 208 -2.83 -20.32 17.61
N VAL A 209 -2.35 -19.41 18.47
CA VAL A 209 -2.98 -19.03 19.73
C VAL A 209 -3.61 -17.63 19.63
N ASP A 210 -4.73 -17.41 20.31
CA ASP A 210 -5.39 -16.12 20.31
C ASP A 210 -4.56 -15.08 21.07
N VAL A 211 -4.54 -13.84 20.58
CA VAL A 211 -3.85 -12.72 21.28
C VAL A 211 -4.88 -11.70 21.74
N VAL A 212 -4.80 -11.34 23.02
CA VAL A 212 -5.63 -10.30 23.66
C VAL A 212 -4.74 -9.12 24.01
N ALA A 213 -5.17 -7.91 23.65
CA ALA A 213 -4.53 -6.68 24.12
C ALA A 213 -5.25 -6.14 25.36
N GLU A 214 -4.51 -5.92 26.45
CA GLU A 214 -5.03 -5.27 27.65
C GLU A 214 -4.81 -3.76 27.66
N GLY A 215 -5.57 -3.02 28.46
CA GLY A 215 -5.39 -1.57 28.58
C GLY A 215 -5.79 -0.79 27.32
N VAL A 216 -6.71 -1.31 26.50
CA VAL A 216 -7.25 -0.58 25.34
C VAL A 216 -8.21 0.51 25.81
N GLU A 217 -7.77 1.76 25.75
CA GLU A 217 -8.49 2.94 26.25
C GLU A 217 -8.94 3.88 25.12
N THR A 218 -8.24 3.88 23.98
CA THR A 218 -8.52 4.79 22.86
C THR A 218 -8.90 4.02 21.59
N ARG A 219 -9.65 4.67 20.69
CA ARG A 219 -9.94 4.12 19.36
C ARG A 219 -8.67 3.95 18.51
N ALA A 220 -7.72 4.86 18.65
CA ALA A 220 -6.45 4.79 17.94
C ALA A 220 -5.65 3.53 18.33
N GLN A 221 -5.60 3.18 19.62
CA GLN A 221 -5.01 1.92 20.08
C GLN A 221 -5.70 0.71 19.44
N ALA A 222 -7.05 0.68 19.44
CA ALA A 222 -7.82 -0.40 18.85
C ALA A 222 -7.58 -0.54 17.33
N ASP A 223 -7.49 0.59 16.61
CA ASP A 223 -7.22 0.62 15.18
C ASP A 223 -5.82 0.09 14.84
N ILE A 224 -4.79 0.48 15.61
CA ILE A 224 -3.42 -0.04 15.47
C ILE A 224 -3.39 -1.55 15.70
N LEU A 225 -3.97 -2.02 16.81
CA LEU A 225 -4.03 -3.44 17.16
C LEU A 225 -4.74 -4.26 16.07
N ARG A 226 -5.85 -3.75 15.54
CA ARG A 226 -6.58 -4.36 14.43
C ARG A 226 -5.74 -4.41 13.15
N GLY A 227 -5.01 -3.33 12.84
CA GLY A 227 -4.08 -3.28 11.70
C GLY A 227 -2.97 -4.32 11.79
N LEU A 228 -2.44 -4.54 13.00
CA LEU A 228 -1.44 -5.58 13.29
C LEU A 228 -2.01 -7.00 13.31
N GLY A 229 -3.34 -7.16 13.26
CA GLY A 229 -4.02 -8.45 13.25
C GLY A 229 -4.32 -9.02 14.65
N CYS A 230 -4.36 -8.18 15.69
CA CYS A 230 -4.86 -8.56 17.01
C CYS A 230 -6.39 -8.72 16.96
N GLY A 231 -6.90 -9.89 17.36
CA GLY A 231 -8.32 -10.20 17.27
C GLY A 231 -9.14 -9.75 18.48
N LEU A 232 -8.54 -9.66 19.67
CA LEU A 232 -9.26 -9.47 20.93
C LEU A 232 -8.67 -8.31 21.74
N GLY A 233 -9.51 -7.58 22.44
CA GLY A 233 -9.07 -6.48 23.31
C GLY A 233 -9.94 -6.29 24.55
N GLN A 234 -9.30 -5.76 25.59
CA GLN A 234 -9.90 -5.42 26.88
C GLN A 234 -9.34 -4.09 27.36
N GLY A 235 -10.21 -3.24 27.92
CA GLY A 235 -9.82 -1.94 28.47
C GLY A 235 -10.98 -0.97 28.56
N TRP A 236 -10.71 0.25 29.03
CA TRP A 236 -11.76 1.22 29.35
C TRP A 236 -12.53 1.72 28.12
N LEU A 237 -12.00 1.55 26.91
CA LEU A 237 -12.73 1.79 25.67
C LEU A 237 -14.02 0.95 25.60
N PHE A 238 -13.98 -0.27 26.15
CA PHE A 238 -15.07 -1.24 26.16
C PHE A 238 -15.77 -1.35 27.52
N GLY A 239 -15.36 -0.53 28.48
CA GLY A 239 -15.96 -0.46 29.81
C GLY A 239 -15.05 -0.91 30.94
N TYR A 240 -15.33 -0.37 32.12
CA TYR A 240 -14.69 -0.74 33.37
C TYR A 240 -15.18 -2.11 33.86
N PRO A 241 -14.48 -2.76 34.81
CA PRO A 241 -15.01 -3.90 35.53
C PRO A 241 -16.29 -3.51 36.27
N VAL A 242 -17.40 -4.19 36.00
CA VAL A 242 -18.72 -3.87 36.56
C VAL A 242 -19.37 -5.03 37.30
N PRO A 243 -20.32 -4.78 38.22
CA PRO A 243 -21.09 -5.85 38.85
C PRO A 243 -21.92 -6.68 37.86
N ALA A 244 -22.36 -7.86 38.30
CA ALA A 244 -23.12 -8.82 37.49
C ALA A 244 -24.34 -8.23 36.73
N PRO A 245 -25.20 -7.38 37.32
CA PRO A 245 -26.36 -6.82 36.60
C PRO A 245 -25.97 -5.97 35.38
N ASP A 246 -24.90 -5.19 35.52
CA ASP A 246 -24.39 -4.31 34.48
C ASP A 246 -23.67 -5.10 33.38
N ALA A 247 -22.93 -6.14 33.75
CA ALA A 247 -22.31 -7.08 32.81
C ALA A 247 -23.35 -7.79 31.94
N ALA A 248 -24.44 -8.27 32.55
CA ALA A 248 -25.57 -8.86 31.84
C ALA A 248 -26.26 -7.86 30.88
N ALA A 249 -26.30 -6.57 31.25
CA ALA A 249 -26.83 -5.52 30.39
C ALA A 249 -25.89 -5.23 29.21
N ALA A 250 -24.57 -5.20 29.42
CA ALA A 250 -23.58 -5.04 28.37
C ALA A 250 -23.67 -6.17 27.32
N LEU A 251 -23.83 -7.42 27.79
CA LEU A 251 -24.02 -8.59 26.93
C LEU A 251 -25.24 -8.47 26.00
N ARG A 252 -26.36 -7.95 26.52
CA ARG A 252 -27.59 -7.74 25.71
C ARG A 252 -27.47 -6.59 24.72
N ARG A 253 -26.76 -5.52 25.10
CA ARG A 253 -26.63 -4.31 24.29
C ARG A 253 -25.67 -4.50 23.12
N GLY A 254 -24.60 -5.26 23.33
CA GLY A 254 -23.44 -5.34 22.42
C GLY A 254 -22.71 -3.99 22.33
N PHE A 255 -21.51 -4.00 21.72
CA PHE A 255 -20.70 -2.77 21.59
C PHE A 255 -20.89 -2.03 20.25
N GLY A 256 -21.81 -2.51 19.40
CA GLY A 256 -22.11 -1.93 18.09
C GLY A 256 -20.99 -2.18 17.08
N LYS A 257 -21.34 -2.61 15.85
CA LYS A 257 -20.32 -2.88 14.82
C LYS A 257 -19.52 -1.61 14.51
N PRO A 258 -18.19 -1.68 14.43
CA PRO A 258 -17.41 -0.58 13.90
C PRO A 258 -17.86 -0.30 12.45
N ALA A 259 -17.71 0.95 11.99
CA ALA A 259 -17.89 1.25 10.57
C ALA A 259 -17.02 0.26 9.77
N PRO A 260 -17.54 -0.36 8.71
CA PRO A 260 -16.81 -1.38 7.97
C PRO A 260 -15.50 -0.76 7.50
N ALA A 261 -14.38 -1.22 8.08
CA ALA A 261 -13.10 -1.12 7.40
C ALA A 261 -13.25 -1.95 6.13
N GLU A 262 -12.77 -1.41 5.00
CA GLU A 262 -12.83 -2.07 3.70
C GLU A 262 -12.55 -3.56 3.86
N ALA A 263 -13.56 -4.38 3.52
CA ALA A 263 -13.62 -5.78 3.86
C ALA A 263 -12.34 -6.49 3.41
N LEU A 264 -11.42 -6.70 4.34
CA LEU A 264 -10.23 -7.51 4.15
C LEU A 264 -10.68 -8.97 4.14
N SER A 265 -11.15 -9.43 2.96
CA SER A 265 -11.43 -10.81 2.53
C SER A 265 -11.07 -11.93 3.53
N GLU A 266 -12.00 -12.86 3.76
CA GLU A 266 -11.97 -14.08 4.61
C GLU A 266 -10.78 -15.04 4.43
N ALA A 267 -9.78 -14.69 3.61
CA ALA A 267 -8.53 -15.44 3.52
C ALA A 267 -7.78 -15.34 4.85
N SER A 268 -7.25 -16.46 5.35
CA SER A 268 -6.45 -16.44 6.57
C SER A 268 -5.26 -15.48 6.38
N PRO A 269 -4.79 -14.77 7.42
CA PRO A 269 -3.63 -13.89 7.31
C PRO A 269 -2.41 -14.60 6.71
N PHE A 270 -2.26 -15.90 6.95
CA PHE A 270 -1.21 -16.74 6.37
C PHE A 270 -1.39 -16.97 4.87
N GLN A 271 -2.63 -17.19 4.41
CA GLN A 271 -2.93 -17.24 2.97
C GLN A 271 -2.67 -15.90 2.29
N ARG A 272 -3.03 -14.79 2.95
CA ARG A 272 -2.74 -13.45 2.44
C ARG A 272 -1.23 -13.19 2.40
N LEU A 273 -0.47 -13.63 3.40
CA LEU A 273 0.98 -13.53 3.42
C LEU A 273 1.60 -14.33 2.27
N HIS A 274 1.18 -15.57 2.05
CA HIS A 274 1.66 -16.37 0.91
C HIS A 274 1.27 -15.78 -0.45
N GLN A 275 0.07 -15.21 -0.57
CA GLN A 275 -0.34 -14.48 -1.78
C GLN A 275 0.54 -13.25 -2.01
N LEU A 276 0.80 -12.45 -0.97
CA LEU A 276 1.67 -11.28 -1.05
C LEU A 276 3.12 -11.68 -1.35
N GLU A 277 3.62 -12.77 -0.77
CA GLU A 277 4.97 -13.27 -1.06
C GLU A 277 5.08 -13.75 -2.52
N ALA A 278 4.06 -14.45 -3.03
CA ALA A 278 3.99 -14.86 -4.42
C ALA A 278 3.92 -13.65 -5.37
N LEU A 279 3.08 -12.67 -5.07
CA LEU A 279 2.99 -11.41 -5.83
C LEU A 279 4.32 -10.66 -5.81
N TYR A 280 4.96 -10.53 -4.65
CA TYR A 280 6.25 -9.87 -4.50
C TYR A 280 7.33 -10.58 -5.33
N ARG A 281 7.43 -11.91 -5.21
CA ARG A 281 8.46 -12.72 -5.87
C ARG A 281 8.31 -12.77 -7.39
N HIS A 282 7.07 -12.82 -7.89
CA HIS A 282 6.75 -12.95 -9.31
C HIS A 282 6.29 -11.65 -9.98
N ALA A 283 6.35 -10.52 -9.28
CA ALA A 283 5.99 -9.24 -9.85
C ALA A 283 6.81 -8.97 -11.13
N PRO A 284 6.17 -8.50 -12.22
CA PRO A 284 6.88 -8.10 -13.44
C PRO A 284 7.71 -6.84 -13.26
N VAL A 285 7.60 -6.19 -12.09
CA VAL A 285 8.36 -5.01 -11.67
C VAL A 285 9.39 -5.39 -10.62
N ALA A 286 10.52 -4.68 -10.63
CA ALA A 286 11.55 -4.88 -9.63
C ALA A 286 11.20 -4.12 -8.35
N LEU A 287 11.11 -4.85 -7.24
CA LEU A 287 10.73 -4.33 -5.92
C LEU A 287 11.87 -4.53 -4.94
N CYS A 288 12.17 -3.49 -4.17
CA CYS A 288 13.14 -3.53 -3.07
C CYS A 288 12.67 -2.65 -1.92
N PHE A 289 12.89 -3.12 -0.69
CA PHE A 289 12.64 -2.37 0.53
C PHE A 289 13.95 -2.14 1.26
N VAL A 290 14.18 -0.88 1.65
CA VAL A 290 15.31 -0.48 2.49
C VAL A 290 14.80 0.08 3.82
N ASP A 291 15.46 -0.27 4.92
CA ASP A 291 15.12 0.24 6.24
C ASP A 291 15.54 1.71 6.43
N GLY A 292 15.18 2.29 7.58
CA GLY A 292 15.57 3.65 7.95
C GLY A 292 17.09 3.88 8.08
N ALA A 293 17.90 2.83 8.10
CA ALA A 293 19.37 2.87 8.11
C ALA A 293 20.00 2.68 6.71
N GLU A 294 19.16 2.74 5.67
CA GLU A 294 19.48 2.54 4.25
C GLU A 294 20.00 1.12 3.92
N ARG A 295 19.68 0.13 4.76
CA ARG A 295 20.02 -1.28 4.52
C ARG A 295 18.91 -1.94 3.72
N CYS A 296 19.27 -2.74 2.71
CA CYS A 296 18.29 -3.54 2.01
C CYS A 296 17.77 -4.66 2.91
N VAL A 297 16.47 -4.67 3.15
CA VAL A 297 15.79 -5.69 3.96
C VAL A 297 15.23 -6.79 3.06
N SER A 298 14.67 -6.41 1.91
CA SER A 298 14.14 -7.35 0.92
C SER A 298 14.30 -6.82 -0.50
N ALA A 299 14.52 -7.73 -1.45
CA ALA A 299 14.49 -7.47 -2.87
C ALA A 299 13.89 -8.68 -3.60
N ASN A 300 13.01 -8.45 -4.58
CA ASN A 300 12.43 -9.54 -5.36
C ASN A 300 13.38 -10.02 -6.47
N ASN A 301 13.03 -11.14 -7.11
CA ASN A 301 13.86 -11.75 -8.15
C ASN A 301 14.14 -10.77 -9.29
N ARG A 302 13.12 -10.03 -9.74
CA ARG A 302 13.25 -9.07 -10.83
C ARG A 302 14.25 -7.95 -10.49
N PHE A 303 14.27 -7.48 -9.25
CA PHE A 303 15.21 -6.47 -8.79
C PHE A 303 16.66 -6.98 -8.81
N LEU A 304 16.88 -8.21 -8.36
CA LEU A 304 18.20 -8.85 -8.37
C LEU A 304 18.70 -9.12 -9.79
N GLU A 305 17.82 -9.53 -10.71
CA GLU A 305 18.11 -9.72 -12.14
C GLU A 305 18.61 -8.43 -12.80
N ILE A 306 17.89 -7.32 -12.61
CA ILE A 306 18.24 -6.01 -13.20
C ILE A 306 19.61 -5.53 -12.73
N LEU A 307 19.91 -5.71 -11.43
CA LEU A 307 21.20 -5.32 -10.88
C LEU A 307 22.31 -6.34 -11.14
N ALA A 308 21.98 -7.54 -11.61
CA ALA A 308 22.90 -8.66 -11.82
C ALA A 308 23.74 -8.99 -10.57
N CYS A 309 23.12 -8.96 -9.39
CA CYS A 309 23.79 -9.32 -8.13
C CYS A 309 23.02 -10.45 -7.42
N ALA A 310 23.74 -11.32 -6.70
CA ALA A 310 23.13 -12.40 -5.92
C ALA A 310 22.45 -11.85 -4.65
N GLY A 311 21.29 -12.39 -4.26
CA GLY A 311 20.53 -11.92 -3.09
C GLY A 311 21.33 -11.95 -1.78
N SER A 312 22.20 -12.93 -1.58
CA SER A 312 23.07 -13.05 -0.41
C SER A 312 24.12 -11.94 -0.27
N GLN A 313 24.42 -11.23 -1.35
CA GLN A 313 25.31 -10.08 -1.36
C GLN A 313 24.54 -8.76 -1.17
N PHE A 314 23.20 -8.80 -1.24
CA PHE A 314 22.34 -7.63 -1.32
C PHE A 314 21.59 -7.38 0.01
N ILE A 315 21.00 -8.42 0.59
CA ILE A 315 20.24 -8.32 1.85
C ILE A 315 21.16 -8.00 3.05
N GLY A 316 20.72 -7.09 3.91
CA GLY A 316 21.41 -6.62 5.13
C GLY A 316 22.50 -5.56 4.92
N ARG A 317 22.89 -5.30 3.67
CA ARG A 317 23.93 -4.31 3.32
C ARG A 317 23.32 -2.97 2.98
N ARG A 318 24.09 -1.90 3.22
CA ARG A 318 23.70 -0.55 2.78
C ARG A 318 23.81 -0.41 1.29
N LEU A 319 22.88 0.32 0.67
CA LEU A 319 22.94 0.64 -0.75
C LEU A 319 24.29 1.28 -1.14
N ALA A 320 24.88 2.10 -0.26
CA ALA A 320 26.16 2.78 -0.47
C ALA A 320 27.37 1.83 -0.61
N ASP A 321 27.33 0.66 0.04
CA ASP A 321 28.46 -0.25 0.17
C ASP A 321 28.49 -1.32 -0.95
N MET A 322 27.53 -1.24 -1.89
CA MET A 322 27.33 -2.23 -2.95
C MET A 322 28.28 -1.96 -4.13
N ALA A 323 29.43 -2.64 -4.13
CA ALA A 323 30.43 -2.51 -5.20
C ALA A 323 29.96 -3.05 -6.57
N CYS A 324 29.12 -4.11 -6.60
CA CYS A 324 28.70 -4.77 -7.84
C CYS A 324 27.89 -3.86 -8.78
N CYS A 325 27.24 -2.82 -8.25
CA CYS A 325 26.31 -1.97 -9.00
C CYS A 325 26.39 -0.48 -8.61
N LYS A 326 27.53 -0.04 -8.04
CA LYS A 326 27.74 1.32 -7.50
C LYS A 326 27.42 2.44 -8.48
N ALA A 327 27.74 2.27 -9.77
CA ALA A 327 27.44 3.28 -10.79
C ALA A 327 25.93 3.45 -11.03
N ARG A 328 25.19 2.33 -11.11
CA ARG A 328 23.75 2.29 -11.36
C ARG A 328 22.92 2.72 -10.16
N LEU A 329 23.39 2.41 -8.94
CA LEU A 329 22.68 2.75 -7.71
C LEU A 329 22.89 4.20 -7.24
N ARG A 330 23.77 4.99 -7.85
CA ARG A 330 24.06 6.36 -7.39
C ARG A 330 22.81 7.25 -7.38
N GLY A 331 21.99 7.20 -8.43
CA GLY A 331 20.74 7.97 -8.49
C GLY A 331 19.72 7.51 -7.45
N LEU A 332 19.59 6.18 -7.26
CA LEU A 332 18.72 5.60 -6.23
C LEU A 332 19.15 5.98 -4.81
N GLN A 333 20.45 5.97 -4.52
CA GLN A 333 20.98 6.39 -3.23
C GLN A 333 20.64 7.85 -2.92
N ALA A 334 20.76 8.74 -3.92
CA ALA A 334 20.36 10.14 -3.77
C ALA A 334 18.86 10.27 -3.48
N ALA A 335 18.02 9.55 -4.23
CA ALA A 335 16.57 9.56 -4.04
C ALA A 335 16.14 8.99 -2.67
N VAL A 336 16.76 7.90 -2.21
CA VAL A 336 16.49 7.34 -0.87
C VAL A 336 16.89 8.33 0.24
N ARG A 337 18.00 9.06 0.05
CA ARG A 337 18.44 10.10 0.98
C ARG A 337 17.51 11.32 0.97
N ASP A 338 16.98 11.70 -0.19
CA ASP A 338 15.99 12.77 -0.30
C ASP A 338 14.71 12.44 0.46
N ILE A 339 14.22 11.19 0.37
CA ILE A 339 13.11 10.68 1.17
C ILE A 339 13.42 10.74 2.66
N ALA A 340 14.66 10.39 3.05
CA ALA A 340 15.10 10.51 4.44
C ALA A 340 15.13 11.94 4.97
N GLN A 341 15.16 12.93 4.09
CA GLN A 341 15.10 14.35 4.41
C GLN A 341 13.70 14.95 4.22
N GLY A 342 12.68 14.12 3.98
CA GLY A 342 11.30 14.56 3.76
C GLY A 342 11.03 15.20 2.40
N ARG A 343 11.93 15.02 1.42
CA ARG A 343 11.77 15.52 0.06
C ARG A 343 11.19 14.43 -0.85
N SER A 344 10.39 14.84 -1.85
CA SER A 344 9.89 13.94 -2.88
C SER A 344 10.88 13.88 -4.05
N PRO A 345 11.59 12.76 -4.26
CA PRO A 345 12.51 12.64 -5.36
C PRO A 345 11.77 12.50 -6.70
N ALA A 346 12.34 13.05 -7.77
CA ALA A 346 11.89 12.76 -9.12
C ALA A 346 12.22 11.29 -9.49
N PRO A 347 11.48 10.68 -10.43
CA PRO A 347 11.83 9.36 -10.95
C PRO A 347 13.27 9.32 -11.47
N VAL A 348 14.00 8.26 -11.11
CA VAL A 348 15.42 8.13 -11.44
C VAL A 348 15.57 7.16 -12.61
N GLU A 349 16.24 7.60 -13.68
CA GLU A 349 16.60 6.72 -14.79
C GLU A 349 17.81 5.85 -14.45
N ILE A 350 17.70 4.57 -14.77
CA ILE A 350 18.74 3.57 -14.50
C ILE A 350 19.03 2.80 -15.78
N GLU A 351 20.28 2.87 -16.21
CA GLU A 351 20.77 2.07 -17.32
C GLU A 351 20.96 0.61 -16.88
N GLY A 352 20.35 -0.30 -17.63
CA GLY A 352 20.47 -1.73 -17.42
C GLY A 352 21.69 -2.35 -18.10
N GLN A 353 21.56 -3.60 -18.54
CA GLN A 353 22.56 -4.25 -19.38
C GLN A 353 22.23 -4.04 -20.86
N GLY A 354 23.22 -3.62 -21.66
CA GLY A 354 23.00 -3.31 -23.07
C GLY A 354 22.16 -2.04 -23.26
N GLU A 355 21.11 -2.10 -24.08
CA GLU A 355 20.23 -0.96 -24.38
C GLU A 355 19.01 -0.83 -23.46
N THR A 356 18.89 -1.66 -22.42
CA THR A 356 17.72 -1.60 -21.53
C THR A 356 17.75 -0.36 -20.63
N CYS A 357 16.59 0.28 -20.47
CA CYS A 357 16.42 1.45 -19.62
C CYS A 357 15.27 1.20 -18.62
N TYR A 358 15.55 1.48 -17.35
CA TYR A 358 14.60 1.34 -16.26
C TYR A 358 14.29 2.70 -15.63
N LEU A 359 13.03 2.89 -15.24
CA LEU A 359 12.60 4.06 -14.48
C LEU A 359 12.29 3.63 -13.05
N ALA A 360 12.95 4.27 -12.09
CA ALA A 360 12.82 3.94 -10.68
C ALA A 360 12.01 4.99 -9.90
N PHE A 361 11.04 4.50 -9.15
CA PHE A 361 10.24 5.26 -8.21
C PHE A 361 10.67 4.91 -6.80
N VAL A 362 10.82 5.93 -5.96
CA VAL A 362 11.26 5.79 -4.58
C VAL A 362 10.21 6.46 -3.70
N GLN A 363 9.64 5.71 -2.76
CA GLN A 363 8.54 6.17 -1.92
C GLN A 363 8.76 5.78 -0.46
N PRO A 364 8.41 6.64 0.51
CA PRO A 364 8.48 6.28 1.92
C PRO A 364 7.42 5.23 2.25
N VAL A 365 7.80 4.25 3.06
CA VAL A 365 6.85 3.30 3.66
C VAL A 365 6.66 3.70 5.10
N HIS A 366 5.40 3.82 5.50
CA HIS A 366 4.99 4.15 6.85
C HIS A 366 4.32 2.96 7.51
N ASP A 367 4.40 2.88 8.83
CA ASP A 367 3.61 1.96 9.64
C ASP A 367 2.18 2.48 9.86
N GLU A 368 1.41 1.73 10.66
CA GLU A 368 -0.02 1.98 10.94
C GLU A 368 -0.28 3.32 11.65
N VAL A 369 0.75 3.94 12.24
CA VAL A 369 0.67 5.23 12.95
C VAL A 369 1.26 6.37 12.09
N GLY A 370 1.74 6.07 10.88
CA GLY A 370 2.33 7.03 9.97
C GLY A 370 3.82 7.29 10.22
N GLU A 371 4.50 6.52 11.08
CA GLU A 371 5.95 6.62 11.25
C GLU A 371 6.65 5.92 10.09
N ARG A 372 7.69 6.54 9.55
CA ARG A 372 8.43 5.97 8.42
C ARG A 372 9.28 4.76 8.86
N ILE A 373 8.92 3.58 8.37
CA ILE A 373 9.67 2.32 8.61
C ILE A 373 10.82 2.12 7.62
N GLY A 374 10.72 2.71 6.43
CA GLY A 374 11.74 2.60 5.41
C GLY A 374 11.34 3.24 4.09
N THR A 375 11.94 2.78 3.01
CA THR A 375 11.72 3.28 1.66
C THR A 375 11.53 2.11 0.70
N SER A 376 10.47 2.15 -0.10
CA SER A 376 10.21 1.20 -1.18
C SER A 376 10.78 1.75 -2.48
N ILE A 377 11.45 0.88 -3.24
CA ILE A 377 12.03 1.17 -4.55
C ILE A 377 11.34 0.25 -5.55
N ILE A 378 10.71 0.86 -6.56
CA ILE A 378 10.04 0.17 -7.66
C ILE A 378 10.76 0.55 -8.95
N MET A 379 11.21 -0.42 -9.72
CA MET A 379 11.79 -0.19 -11.05
C MET A 379 10.93 -0.85 -12.12
N ILE A 380 10.55 -0.06 -13.12
CA ILE A 380 9.80 -0.52 -14.30
C ILE A 380 10.68 -0.44 -15.55
N ASP A 381 10.47 -1.36 -16.47
CA ASP A 381 11.16 -1.36 -17.77
C ASP A 381 10.47 -0.36 -18.72
N VAL A 382 11.22 0.61 -19.23
CA VAL A 382 10.75 1.63 -20.17
C VAL A 382 11.48 1.54 -21.51
N THR A 383 12.14 0.43 -21.79
CA THR A 383 13.01 0.24 -22.96
C THR A 383 12.23 0.41 -24.27
N GLU A 384 11.08 -0.26 -24.42
CA GLU A 384 10.26 -0.18 -25.65
C GLU A 384 9.70 1.23 -25.88
N GLN A 385 9.21 1.88 -24.82
CA GLN A 385 8.72 3.24 -24.90
C GLN A 385 9.81 4.20 -25.37
N ARG A 386 11.01 4.11 -24.79
CA ARG A 386 12.15 4.96 -25.18
C ARG A 386 12.63 4.67 -26.60
N ARG A 387 12.60 3.42 -27.05
CA ARG A 387 12.92 3.05 -28.45
C ARG A 387 11.90 3.65 -29.42
N ALA A 388 10.61 3.60 -29.10
CA ALA A 388 9.56 4.20 -29.92
C ALA A 388 9.71 5.73 -30.01
N GLU A 389 9.96 6.40 -28.88
CA GLU A 389 10.19 7.85 -28.85
C GLU A 389 11.41 8.27 -29.69
N ARG A 390 12.52 7.51 -29.61
CA ARG A 390 13.71 7.76 -30.45
C ARG A 390 13.42 7.52 -31.92
N ALA A 391 12.75 6.43 -32.27
CA ALA A 391 12.42 6.10 -33.66
C ALA A 391 11.50 7.16 -34.31
N ILE A 392 10.52 7.68 -33.56
CA ILE A 392 9.67 8.79 -34.02
C ILE A 392 10.53 10.02 -34.31
N ARG A 393 11.40 10.39 -33.37
CA ARG A 393 12.26 11.57 -33.52
C ARG A 393 13.24 11.46 -34.69
N GLU A 394 13.87 10.30 -34.85
CA GLU A 394 14.76 10.02 -35.99
C GLU A 394 14.01 10.05 -37.31
N SER A 395 12.80 9.49 -37.35
CA SER A 395 11.92 9.55 -38.52
C SER A 395 11.53 11.00 -38.86
N GLU A 396 11.11 11.81 -37.88
CA GLU A 396 10.79 13.23 -38.08
C GLU A 396 11.98 14.03 -38.60
N GLU A 397 13.18 13.79 -38.05
CA GLU A 397 14.41 14.43 -38.52
C GLU A 397 14.78 14.00 -39.95
N HIS A 398 14.65 12.71 -40.27
CA HIS A 398 14.88 12.19 -41.62
C HIS A 398 13.90 12.81 -42.64
N PHE A 399 12.60 12.85 -42.32
CA PHE A 399 11.58 13.47 -43.18
C PHE A 399 11.83 14.97 -43.39
N ARG A 400 12.22 15.68 -42.33
CA ARG A 400 12.57 17.11 -42.41
C ARG A 400 13.74 17.33 -43.36
N CYS A 401 14.84 16.60 -43.20
CA CYS A 401 16.01 16.73 -44.07
C CYS A 401 15.72 16.33 -45.52
N ALA A 402 14.94 15.28 -45.76
CA ALA A 402 14.54 14.87 -47.11
C ALA A 402 13.68 15.94 -47.81
N SER A 403 12.76 16.59 -47.09
CA SER A 403 11.95 17.68 -47.64
C SER A 403 12.77 18.93 -47.96
N GLU A 404 13.83 19.22 -47.21
CA GLU A 404 14.69 20.40 -47.43
C GLU A 404 15.63 20.27 -48.64
N LEU A 405 15.93 19.05 -49.09
CA LEU A 405 16.82 18.78 -50.24
C LEU A 405 16.08 18.70 -51.58
N SER A 406 14.74 18.73 -51.59
CA SER A 406 13.94 18.71 -52.81
C SER A 406 13.98 20.08 -53.51
N PRO A 407 14.17 20.14 -54.84
CA PRO A 407 14.06 21.39 -55.60
C PRO A 407 12.61 21.89 -55.74
N ASP A 408 11.62 21.08 -55.33
CA ASP A 408 10.20 21.40 -55.42
C ASP A 408 9.70 22.08 -54.14
N ILE A 409 8.83 23.10 -54.29
CA ILE A 409 8.24 23.79 -53.14
C ILE A 409 7.01 23.02 -52.68
N ALA A 410 7.12 22.34 -51.54
CA ALA A 410 5.99 21.72 -50.86
C ALA A 410 5.11 22.77 -50.19
N TRP A 411 3.79 22.61 -50.26
CA TRP A 411 2.82 23.46 -49.57
C TRP A 411 1.63 22.66 -49.06
N ALA A 412 0.96 23.17 -48.04
CA ALA A 412 -0.28 22.58 -47.55
C ALA A 412 -1.35 23.65 -47.30
N ALA A 413 -2.61 23.26 -47.47
CA ALA A 413 -3.77 24.10 -47.21
C ALA A 413 -4.81 23.37 -46.36
N ARG A 414 -5.57 24.16 -45.62
CA ARG A 414 -6.77 23.72 -44.87
C ARG A 414 -7.91 23.35 -45.82
N PRO A 415 -8.98 22.68 -45.35
CA PRO A 415 -10.13 22.30 -46.18
C PRO A 415 -10.83 23.47 -46.86
N ASP A 416 -10.76 24.68 -46.27
CA ASP A 416 -11.29 25.93 -46.82
C ASP A 416 -10.41 26.53 -47.94
N GLY A 417 -9.28 25.90 -48.26
CA GLY A 417 -8.32 26.34 -49.26
C GLY A 417 -7.27 27.33 -48.74
N THR A 418 -7.28 27.68 -47.45
CA THR A 418 -6.30 28.57 -46.85
C THR A 418 -4.95 27.85 -46.70
N VAL A 419 -3.93 28.32 -47.43
CA VAL A 419 -2.55 27.83 -47.31
C VAL A 419 -2.03 28.09 -45.89
N ASN A 420 -1.62 27.03 -45.19
CA ASN A 420 -1.15 27.09 -43.81
C ASN A 420 0.27 26.52 -43.63
N TYR A 421 0.88 26.02 -44.70
CA TYR A 421 2.27 25.61 -44.72
C TYR A 421 2.88 25.88 -46.08
N MET A 422 4.11 26.38 -46.07
CA MET A 422 4.96 26.48 -47.26
C MET A 422 6.40 26.11 -46.90
N GLY A 423 6.96 25.17 -47.64
CA GLY A 423 8.34 24.74 -47.56
C GLY A 423 9.31 25.86 -47.95
N PRO A 424 10.63 25.60 -47.93
CA PRO A 424 11.63 26.57 -48.37
C PRO A 424 11.33 27.03 -49.80
N THR A 425 11.09 28.34 -49.98
CA THR A 425 10.85 28.95 -51.29
C THR A 425 12.15 29.47 -51.90
N PHE A 426 12.19 29.65 -53.22
CA PHE A 426 13.38 30.15 -53.91
C PHE A 426 13.82 31.52 -53.35
N GLY A 427 15.00 31.56 -52.71
CA GLY A 427 15.56 32.78 -52.11
C GLY A 427 15.13 33.08 -50.66
N ALA A 428 14.35 32.21 -50.01
CA ALA A 428 13.99 32.38 -48.60
C ALA A 428 15.18 32.15 -47.65
N ALA A 429 15.30 32.98 -46.61
CA ALA A 429 16.29 32.79 -45.56
C ALA A 429 15.95 31.57 -44.68
N ARG A 430 16.97 30.82 -44.25
CA ARG A 430 16.84 29.53 -43.53
C ARG A 430 16.02 29.59 -42.24
N ASN A 431 15.88 30.79 -41.65
CA ASN A 431 15.20 31.01 -40.37
C ASN A 431 13.88 31.81 -40.49
N MET A 432 13.27 31.90 -41.67
CA MET A 432 11.95 32.55 -41.80
C MET A 432 10.83 31.71 -41.17
N SER A 433 9.90 32.37 -40.48
CA SER A 433 8.67 31.73 -40.01
C SER A 433 7.86 31.17 -41.18
N VAL A 434 6.89 30.28 -40.91
CA VAL A 434 6.05 29.72 -41.98
C VAL A 434 5.10 30.80 -42.52
N GLU A 435 4.63 31.68 -41.65
CA GLU A 435 3.73 32.78 -41.95
C GLU A 435 4.39 33.81 -42.88
N ASP A 436 5.61 34.26 -42.56
CA ASP A 436 6.35 35.22 -43.38
C ASP A 436 6.69 34.62 -44.75
N ARG A 437 6.94 33.31 -44.82
CA ARG A 437 7.18 32.59 -46.07
C ARG A 437 5.95 32.57 -46.96
N ILE A 438 4.77 32.33 -46.40
CA ILE A 438 3.51 32.34 -47.13
C ILE A 438 3.21 33.75 -47.67
N GLU A 439 3.43 34.79 -46.87
CA GLU A 439 3.24 36.18 -47.31
C GLU A 439 4.21 36.55 -48.44
N ALA A 440 5.50 36.26 -48.26
CA ALA A 440 6.52 36.50 -49.28
C ALA A 440 6.20 35.76 -50.58
N TRP A 441 5.71 34.51 -50.49
CA TRP A 441 5.30 33.73 -51.64
C TRP A 441 4.20 34.41 -52.46
N TYR A 442 3.15 34.93 -51.82
CA TYR A 442 2.08 35.64 -52.54
C TYR A 442 2.59 36.88 -53.29
N GLY A 443 3.63 37.54 -52.78
CA GLY A 443 4.30 38.66 -53.45
C GLY A 443 5.12 38.30 -54.69
N THR A 444 5.45 37.02 -54.90
CA THR A 444 6.20 36.54 -56.08
C THR A 444 5.31 36.18 -57.26
N LEU A 445 3.99 36.04 -57.06
CA LEU A 445 3.04 35.65 -58.10
C LEU A 445 2.80 36.77 -59.10
N HIS A 446 2.73 36.44 -60.40
CA HIS A 446 2.35 37.41 -61.42
C HIS A 446 0.93 37.94 -61.14
N PRO A 447 0.68 39.27 -61.17
CA PRO A 447 -0.62 39.84 -60.76
C PRO A 447 -1.84 39.24 -61.49
N GLU A 448 -1.72 39.00 -62.80
CA GLU A 448 -2.78 38.38 -63.61
C GLU A 448 -3.02 36.91 -63.25
N ASP A 449 -1.95 36.17 -62.92
CA ASP A 449 -2.06 34.75 -62.59
C ASP A 449 -2.49 34.54 -61.14
N GLY A 450 -2.12 35.43 -60.21
CA GLY A 450 -2.48 35.31 -58.80
C GLY A 450 -3.98 35.34 -58.56
N VAL A 451 -4.69 36.24 -59.25
CA VAL A 451 -6.17 36.32 -59.16
C VAL A 451 -6.81 35.09 -59.80
N ARG A 452 -6.36 34.70 -61.00
CA ARG A 452 -6.88 33.55 -61.73
C ARG A 452 -6.71 32.24 -60.95
N VAL A 453 -5.49 31.96 -60.48
CA VAL A 453 -5.15 30.73 -59.73
C VAL A 453 -5.96 30.64 -58.44
N ARG A 454 -6.13 31.76 -57.72
CA ARG A 454 -6.95 31.78 -56.51
C ARG A 454 -8.42 31.48 -56.80
N GLN A 455 -8.97 32.03 -57.87
CA GLN A 455 -10.35 31.75 -58.29
C GLN A 455 -10.53 30.30 -58.75
N GLU A 456 -9.62 29.78 -59.57
CA GLU A 456 -9.59 28.37 -60.00
C GLU A 456 -9.53 27.44 -58.78
N TRP A 457 -8.65 27.74 -57.83
CA TRP A 457 -8.47 26.95 -56.60
C TRP A 457 -9.75 26.90 -55.76
N LEU A 458 -10.30 28.07 -55.41
CA LEU A 458 -11.51 28.15 -54.57
C LEU A 458 -12.72 27.49 -55.23
N ALA A 459 -12.86 27.63 -56.56
CA ALA A 459 -13.92 26.96 -57.32
C ALA A 459 -13.73 25.44 -57.40
N TRP A 460 -12.48 24.96 -57.32
CA TRP A 460 -12.16 23.54 -57.41
C TRP A 460 -12.26 22.78 -56.09
N LEU A 461 -12.13 23.47 -54.94
CA LEU A 461 -12.20 22.86 -53.60
C LEU A 461 -13.39 21.89 -53.41
N PRO A 462 -14.64 22.22 -53.82
CA PRO A 462 -15.78 21.33 -53.60
C PRO A 462 -15.70 20.02 -54.39
N SER A 463 -14.87 19.94 -55.43
CA SER A 463 -14.73 18.72 -56.25
C SER A 463 -14.10 17.56 -55.47
N GLY A 464 -13.25 17.86 -54.49
CA GLY A 464 -12.45 16.84 -53.79
C GLY A 464 -11.55 16.01 -54.71
N GLN A 465 -11.23 16.49 -55.92
CA GLN A 465 -10.35 15.82 -56.88
C GLN A 465 -8.97 16.50 -56.93
N PRO A 466 -7.91 15.79 -57.35
CA PRO A 466 -6.61 16.39 -57.57
C PRO A 466 -6.70 17.67 -58.43
N PHE A 467 -6.00 18.71 -58.01
CA PHE A 467 -5.96 20.01 -58.68
C PHE A 467 -4.59 20.23 -59.31
N GLU A 468 -4.57 20.76 -60.53
CA GLU A 468 -3.33 21.11 -61.24
C GLU A 468 -3.51 22.44 -61.95
N THR A 469 -2.57 23.36 -61.75
CA THR A 469 -2.59 24.66 -62.42
C THR A 469 -1.17 25.17 -62.66
N THR A 470 -0.99 25.91 -63.74
CA THR A 470 0.29 26.52 -64.11
C THR A 470 0.21 28.03 -64.03
N PHE A 471 1.24 28.66 -63.49
CA PHE A 471 1.31 30.11 -63.34
C PHE A 471 2.75 30.61 -63.34
N ARG A 472 2.90 31.93 -63.46
CA ARG A 472 4.20 32.59 -63.44
C ARG A 472 4.56 33.09 -62.05
N ILE A 473 5.81 32.83 -61.65
CA ILE A 473 6.42 33.40 -60.44
C ILE A 473 7.68 34.18 -60.80
N LYS A 474 8.01 35.15 -59.96
CA LYS A 474 9.20 35.98 -60.08
C LYS A 474 10.36 35.36 -59.31
N TRP A 475 11.48 35.08 -59.98
CA TRP A 475 12.71 34.62 -59.34
C TRP A 475 13.43 35.76 -58.60
N PRO A 476 14.36 35.45 -57.68
CA PRO A 476 15.16 36.47 -56.97
C PRO A 476 15.98 37.40 -57.88
N ASP A 477 16.34 36.95 -59.08
CA ASP A 477 17.03 37.75 -60.10
C ASP A 477 16.10 38.71 -60.88
N GLY A 478 14.80 38.65 -60.60
CA GLY A 478 13.75 39.47 -61.21
C GLY A 478 13.10 38.88 -62.46
N SER A 479 13.56 37.73 -62.94
CA SER A 479 13.01 37.06 -64.13
C SER A 479 11.70 36.32 -63.84
N TRP A 480 10.88 36.11 -64.89
CA TRP A 480 9.62 35.37 -64.80
C TRP A 480 9.79 33.93 -65.28
N HIS A 481 9.25 33.01 -64.50
CA HIS A 481 9.36 31.59 -64.73
C HIS A 481 7.99 30.91 -64.59
N TRP A 482 7.79 29.85 -65.36
CA TRP A 482 6.60 29.03 -65.30
C TRP A 482 6.74 27.93 -64.28
N VAL A 483 5.82 27.88 -63.33
CA VAL A 483 5.71 26.77 -62.39
C VAL A 483 4.42 26.01 -62.58
N ASN A 484 4.44 24.74 -62.21
CA ASN A 484 3.28 23.87 -62.15
C ASN A 484 3.00 23.50 -60.70
N SER A 485 1.82 23.85 -60.20
CA SER A 485 1.36 23.45 -58.88
C SER A 485 0.38 22.29 -59.02
N ARG A 486 0.67 21.19 -58.34
CA ARG A 486 -0.20 20.01 -58.24
C ARG A 486 -0.57 19.78 -56.79
N ALA A 487 -1.86 19.67 -56.50
CA ALA A 487 -2.39 19.41 -55.18
C ALA A 487 -3.26 18.14 -55.16
N ARG A 488 -3.20 17.40 -54.05
CA ARG A 488 -4.07 16.26 -53.77
C ARG A 488 -4.73 16.42 -52.41
N PRO A 489 -6.01 16.03 -52.28
CA PRO A 489 -6.68 16.01 -50.99
C PRO A 489 -6.17 14.83 -50.15
N HIS A 490 -6.02 15.07 -48.86
CA HIS A 490 -5.78 14.05 -47.85
C HIS A 490 -7.05 13.92 -47.01
N HIS A 491 -7.57 12.69 -46.94
CA HIS A 491 -8.80 12.38 -46.24
C HIS A 491 -8.48 11.92 -44.81
N GLY A 492 -9.23 12.44 -43.84
CA GLY A 492 -9.20 11.99 -42.46
C GLY A 492 -9.88 10.63 -42.29
N ALA A 493 -9.89 10.11 -41.06
CA ALA A 493 -10.48 8.81 -40.72
C ALA A 493 -12.01 8.73 -40.99
N ASP A 494 -12.69 9.88 -41.06
CA ASP A 494 -14.11 10.03 -41.34
C ASP A 494 -14.44 10.13 -42.85
N GLY A 495 -13.41 10.09 -43.72
CA GLY A 495 -13.55 10.24 -45.17
C GLY A 495 -13.70 11.69 -45.64
N ALA A 496 -13.79 12.67 -44.73
CA ALA A 496 -13.78 14.09 -45.07
C ALA A 496 -12.36 14.54 -45.42
N ILE A 497 -12.23 15.62 -46.19
CA ILE A 497 -10.91 16.20 -46.51
C ILE A 497 -10.40 16.92 -45.26
N ASP A 498 -9.30 16.44 -44.69
CA ASP A 498 -8.61 17.08 -43.56
C ASP A 498 -7.65 18.17 -44.04
N ARG A 499 -6.89 17.88 -45.11
CA ARG A 499 -5.88 18.81 -45.66
C ARG A 499 -5.69 18.62 -47.16
N TRP A 500 -5.15 19.64 -47.81
CA TRP A 500 -4.59 19.55 -49.15
C TRP A 500 -3.07 19.61 -49.09
N TYR A 501 -2.40 18.69 -49.78
CA TYR A 501 -0.95 18.72 -49.95
C TYR A 501 -0.62 19.00 -51.41
N GLY A 502 0.31 19.92 -51.66
CA GLY A 502 0.73 20.26 -53.00
C GLY A 502 2.23 20.45 -53.16
N LEU A 503 2.66 20.33 -54.40
CA LEU A 503 4.04 20.55 -54.84
C LEU A 503 4.03 21.52 -56.00
N ILE A 504 4.97 22.47 -55.97
CA ILE A 504 5.21 23.43 -57.04
C ILE A 504 6.57 23.12 -57.66
N VAL A 505 6.55 22.87 -58.97
CA VAL A 505 7.73 22.46 -59.75
C VAL A 505 8.01 23.51 -60.83
N ASP A 506 9.28 23.87 -61.03
CA ASP A 506 9.68 24.70 -62.18
C ASP A 506 9.52 23.93 -63.49
N ILE A 507 8.74 24.50 -64.41
CA ILE A 507 8.50 23.96 -65.75
C ILE A 507 8.96 24.93 -66.84
N THR A 508 9.75 25.95 -66.50
CA THR A 508 10.23 26.98 -67.44
C THR A 508 11.01 26.36 -68.60
N GLY A 509 11.93 25.43 -68.30
CA GLY A 509 12.67 24.70 -69.33
C GLY A 509 11.74 23.88 -70.24
N ARG A 510 10.71 23.24 -69.67
CA ARG A 510 9.70 22.47 -70.42
C ARG A 510 8.89 23.37 -71.36
N LYS A 511 8.43 24.54 -70.87
CA LYS A 511 7.67 25.50 -71.66
C LYS A 511 8.48 26.10 -72.81
N ALA A 512 9.77 26.37 -72.58
CA ALA A 512 10.67 26.84 -73.64
C ALA A 512 10.85 25.80 -74.76
N LEU A 513 10.93 24.52 -74.40
CA LEU A 513 10.98 23.40 -75.35
C LEU A 513 9.67 23.25 -76.14
N GLU A 514 8.52 23.27 -75.46
CA GLU A 514 7.19 23.21 -76.10
C GLU A 514 7.00 24.35 -77.12
N HIS A 515 7.37 25.58 -76.76
CA HIS A 515 7.31 26.72 -77.67
C HIS A 515 8.23 26.53 -78.88
N ARG A 516 9.45 26.02 -78.67
CA ARG A 516 10.39 25.75 -79.77
C ARG A 516 9.86 24.67 -80.72
N ILE A 517 9.25 23.61 -80.18
CA ILE A 517 8.60 22.56 -80.98
C ILE A 517 7.44 23.15 -81.78
N ALA A 518 6.54 23.92 -81.16
CA ALA A 518 5.38 24.52 -81.83
C ALA A 518 5.76 25.53 -82.94
N VAL A 519 6.89 26.24 -82.79
CA VAL A 519 7.43 27.11 -83.85
C VAL A 519 7.97 26.29 -85.01
N LEU A 520 8.71 25.21 -84.73
CA LEU A 520 9.25 24.30 -85.74
C LEU A 520 8.13 23.58 -86.51
N GLU A 521 7.08 23.14 -85.82
CA GLU A 521 5.89 22.52 -86.44
C GLU A 521 5.16 23.50 -87.36
N ARG A 522 4.96 24.76 -86.94
CA ARG A 522 4.37 25.80 -87.80
C ARG A 522 5.22 26.11 -89.02
N GLN A 523 6.54 26.07 -88.90
CA GLN A 523 7.44 26.24 -90.05
C GLN A 523 7.34 25.06 -91.02
N LEU A 524 7.32 23.83 -90.50
CA LEU A 524 7.15 22.60 -91.29
C LEU A 524 5.79 22.55 -92.04
N ASP A 525 4.70 22.97 -91.40
CA ASP A 525 3.38 23.06 -92.03
C ASP A 525 3.30 24.15 -93.10
N GLY A 526 4.09 25.21 -92.96
CA GLY A 526 4.25 26.24 -93.99
C GLY A 526 4.94 25.72 -95.25
N TYR A 527 5.97 24.88 -95.09
CA TYR A 527 6.67 24.22 -96.19
C TYR A 527 5.81 23.18 -96.91
N ARG A 528 4.99 22.40 -96.17
CA ARG A 528 4.07 21.41 -96.75
C ARG A 528 2.91 21.99 -97.57
N ARG A 529 2.59 23.28 -97.40
CA ARG A 529 1.56 23.98 -98.20
C ARG A 529 2.10 24.66 -99.46
N HIS A 530 3.42 24.71 -99.62
CA HIS A 530 4.10 25.30 -100.78
C HIS A 530 4.86 24.26 -101.63
N ALA A 531 4.76 22.98 -101.28
CA ALA A 531 5.12 21.83 -102.12
C ALA A 531 3.84 21.21 -102.66
#